data_AF-A0A5C4YAZ3-F1
#
_entry.id   AF-A0A5C4YAZ3-F1
#
_cell.length_a   1.000
_cell.length_b   1.000
_cell.length_c   1.000
_cell.angle_alpha   90.00
_cell.angle_beta   90.00
_cell.angle_gamma   90.00
#
_symmetry.space_group_name_H-M   'P 1'
#
loop_
_entity.id
_entity.type
_entity.pdbx_description
1 polymer ?
#
loop_
_entity_poly.entity_id
_entity_poly.type
_entity_poly.pdbx_seq_one_letter_code
_entity_poly.pdbx_strand_id
1 'polypeptide(L)'
;MKQKIIFFSSAMLLGAAGAGLAQGSDPFVREAPAQAAPVLQGASAAVPAPAPINLTGVQNVTFGSPRSSQNGGVTRVVFDLPDGVSYTLTPTFSGLRLDVQGARVLPTVSGRLGDNVSEYRAGGGQATLITPYPLSLTAGWQAMEATIGSGGRVLILDFGAGVKGGASPELGKLVRTVAQGSAPSAALAPAPTLPAPLPTGTVSVSTAQTTTARATTAQTTLPPGDTVAPAPGGALPPAPALPGADSQTLSALSGQVPGTPRGALLTPPRIGKNPGQTRVVLDLPPGTAYRIVPGGIGLRVELTGVSVTPQVVQNISPELRSWRAETTPGGAVFTLLTGAPTTPRSGWRAQLLPPASGDLSRLAIDLSPALADLTPLAPQEKLLAAVPAVPAARGMAILALSASYVRPRVVIDPGHGGRDPGAVGAVIEKEVVLDVALRVAALLRAAGVDVVLTRDRDGELNPDKNTDLTLRAKMGTPGTQLFVSIHVNAMDARSALRGYGVETWWNPNHPLSSSLAALLQTHVVNETGAYSQGLKNSQSLAVLRNSRIPAALVEIGYTSHPVDGLNLQDTNYRDRVALGIAQGIREALVTGIVDGGAVGGAGK
;
A
#
# COMPACT_ATOMS: atom_id res chain seq x y z
N MET A 1 -8.58 32.09 -53.24
CA MET A 1 -9.33 33.19 -52.57
C MET A 1 -9.86 32.67 -51.23
N LYS A 2 -10.20 33.55 -50.27
CA LYS A 2 -10.61 33.19 -48.90
C LYS A 2 -12.01 32.56 -48.87
N GLN A 3 -12.28 31.70 -47.88
CA GLN A 3 -13.56 31.75 -47.13
C GLN A 3 -13.40 31.19 -45.70
N LYS A 4 -14.08 31.86 -44.75
CA LYS A 4 -14.24 31.53 -43.31
C LYS A 4 -15.74 31.54 -42.98
N ILE A 5 -16.20 30.73 -42.01
CA ILE A 5 -17.40 30.82 -41.12
C ILE A 5 -17.35 29.57 -40.21
N ILE A 6 -17.56 29.54 -38.88
CA ILE A 6 -17.91 30.51 -37.81
C ILE A 6 -19.41 30.82 -37.58
N PHE A 7 -20.08 29.97 -36.79
CA PHE A 7 -21.24 30.27 -35.91
C PHE A 7 -21.00 29.52 -34.57
N PHE A 8 -21.06 30.12 -33.35
CA PHE A 8 -22.19 30.70 -32.58
C PHE A 8 -23.31 29.68 -32.23
N SER A 9 -24.03 29.72 -31.09
CA SER A 9 -23.81 30.23 -29.71
C SER A 9 -25.04 29.87 -28.84
N SER A 10 -24.96 30.09 -27.52
CA SER A 10 -26.01 29.87 -26.52
C SER A 10 -27.35 30.59 -26.78
N ALA A 11 -28.44 30.05 -26.22
CA ALA A 11 -29.66 30.79 -25.90
C ALA A 11 -30.22 30.38 -24.52
N MET A 12 -30.61 31.38 -23.74
CA MET A 12 -31.28 31.28 -22.43
C MET A 12 -32.72 31.78 -22.60
N LEU A 13 -33.69 31.28 -21.82
CA LEU A 13 -34.98 31.96 -21.66
C LEU A 13 -35.58 31.71 -20.26
N LEU A 14 -36.21 32.74 -19.67
CA LEU A 14 -36.92 32.72 -18.38
C LEU A 14 -38.44 32.69 -18.61
N GLY A 15 -39.24 32.15 -17.68
CA GLY A 15 -40.71 32.21 -17.76
C GLY A 15 -41.49 31.54 -16.61
N ALA A 16 -41.78 32.31 -15.57
CA ALA A 16 -42.51 32.05 -14.31
C ALA A 16 -43.71 31.05 -14.20
N ALA A 17 -43.74 30.39 -13.03
CA ALA A 17 -44.87 30.19 -12.08
C ALA A 17 -46.08 29.25 -12.37
N GLY A 18 -46.38 28.38 -11.40
CA GLY A 18 -47.63 27.61 -11.24
C GLY A 18 -47.47 26.43 -10.28
N ALA A 19 -48.35 26.28 -9.27
CA ALA A 19 -48.21 25.29 -8.19
C ALA A 19 -49.07 24.01 -8.41
N GLY A 20 -48.66 22.88 -7.83
CA GLY A 20 -49.45 21.64 -7.78
C GLY A 20 -48.78 20.52 -6.99
N LEU A 21 -49.46 19.99 -5.97
CA LEU A 21 -49.03 18.84 -5.14
C LEU A 21 -49.58 17.53 -5.73
N ALA A 22 -48.76 16.47 -5.77
CA ALA A 22 -49.21 15.07 -5.62
C ALA A 22 -48.04 14.12 -5.33
N GLN A 23 -48.29 13.09 -4.52
CA GLN A 23 -47.34 12.00 -4.24
C GLN A 23 -47.31 10.98 -5.38
N GLY A 24 -46.14 10.35 -5.62
CA GLY A 24 -45.98 9.22 -6.54
C GLY A 24 -45.13 8.13 -5.88
N SER A 25 -45.63 6.89 -5.90
CA SER A 25 -45.12 5.75 -5.11
C SER A 25 -43.95 4.99 -5.76
N ASP A 26 -43.16 4.33 -4.92
CA ASP A 26 -42.00 3.49 -5.24
C ASP A 26 -42.34 2.30 -6.18
N PRO A 27 -41.56 2.05 -7.26
CA PRO A 27 -41.81 0.96 -8.21
C PRO A 27 -41.37 -0.45 -7.77
N PHE A 28 -40.82 -0.66 -6.56
CA PHE A 28 -40.25 -1.94 -6.12
C PHE A 28 -41.14 -2.85 -5.26
N VAL A 29 -42.45 -2.89 -5.53
CA VAL A 29 -43.35 -3.92 -4.96
C VAL A 29 -43.63 -5.03 -5.97
N ARG A 30 -43.17 -6.25 -5.69
CA ARG A 30 -43.78 -7.50 -6.17
C ARG A 30 -43.77 -8.58 -5.10
N GLU A 31 -44.89 -9.28 -5.01
CA GLU A 31 -45.15 -10.37 -4.07
C GLU A 31 -44.43 -11.67 -4.49
N ALA A 32 -44.27 -12.58 -3.54
CA ALA A 32 -43.72 -13.91 -3.77
C ALA A 32 -44.83 -14.92 -4.13
N PRO A 33 -44.55 -15.89 -5.02
CA PRO A 33 -45.27 -17.15 -5.07
C PRO A 33 -44.46 -18.32 -4.46
N ALA A 34 -45.18 -19.36 -4.05
CA ALA A 34 -44.66 -20.48 -3.25
C ALA A 34 -43.98 -21.61 -4.08
N GLN A 35 -43.48 -22.60 -3.35
CA GLN A 35 -42.67 -23.73 -3.82
C GLN A 35 -43.39 -24.68 -4.80
N ALA A 36 -42.62 -25.31 -5.69
CA ALA A 36 -42.84 -26.67 -6.18
C ALA A 36 -41.48 -27.36 -6.43
N ALA A 37 -41.38 -28.64 -6.10
CA ALA A 37 -40.15 -29.44 -6.25
C ALA A 37 -40.26 -30.43 -7.42
N PRO A 38 -39.13 -30.89 -7.99
CA PRO A 38 -39.07 -32.16 -8.70
C PRO A 38 -38.37 -33.25 -7.88
N VAL A 39 -38.91 -34.46 -7.97
CA VAL A 39 -38.39 -35.70 -7.38
C VAL A 39 -37.37 -36.34 -8.33
N LEU A 40 -36.29 -36.94 -7.79
CA LEU A 40 -35.59 -38.05 -8.44
C LEU A 40 -35.22 -39.15 -7.42
N GLN A 41 -35.38 -40.40 -7.85
CA GLN A 41 -35.11 -41.63 -7.09
C GLN A 41 -33.75 -42.22 -7.47
N GLY A 42 -33.17 -43.07 -6.61
CA GLY A 42 -32.29 -44.15 -7.09
C GLY A 42 -30.89 -44.27 -6.45
N ALA A 43 -30.76 -45.26 -5.57
CA ALA A 43 -29.54 -45.97 -5.15
C ALA A 43 -28.67 -46.49 -6.34
N SER A 44 -27.41 -46.93 -6.21
CA SER A 44 -26.42 -47.02 -5.10
C SER A 44 -25.06 -47.44 -5.69
N ALA A 45 -23.95 -46.99 -5.10
CA ALA A 45 -22.71 -47.79 -4.98
C ALA A 45 -21.85 -47.22 -3.83
N ALA A 46 -21.61 -48.02 -2.79
CA ALA A 46 -20.89 -47.57 -1.60
C ALA A 46 -19.37 -47.70 -1.73
N VAL A 47 -18.65 -46.65 -1.33
CA VAL A 47 -17.27 -46.77 -0.81
C VAL A 47 -17.39 -46.71 0.71
N PRO A 48 -16.73 -47.60 1.48
CA PRO A 48 -16.94 -47.71 2.92
C PRO A 48 -16.60 -46.41 3.63
N ALA A 49 -17.47 -45.99 4.54
CA ALA A 49 -17.22 -44.86 5.41
C ALA A 49 -15.98 -45.13 6.29
N PRO A 50 -15.06 -44.17 6.47
CA PRO A 50 -14.07 -44.27 7.52
C PRO A 50 -14.79 -44.37 8.88
N ALA A 51 -14.20 -45.12 9.82
CA ALA A 51 -14.78 -45.30 11.15
C ALA A 51 -15.11 -43.94 11.80
N PRO A 52 -16.22 -43.83 12.56
CA PRO A 52 -16.59 -42.58 13.19
C PRO A 52 -15.45 -42.11 14.11
N ILE A 53 -14.82 -40.99 13.74
CA ILE A 53 -13.88 -40.31 14.62
C ILE A 53 -14.71 -39.82 15.80
N ASN A 54 -14.50 -40.43 16.96
CA ASN A 54 -15.23 -40.13 18.18
C ASN A 54 -14.73 -38.81 18.77
N LEU A 55 -15.13 -37.69 18.15
CA LEU A 55 -14.82 -36.33 18.57
C LEU A 55 -15.76 -35.91 19.72
N THR A 56 -15.40 -36.30 20.93
CA THR A 56 -15.92 -35.65 22.14
C THR A 56 -15.49 -34.16 22.13
N GLY A 57 -16.42 -33.27 21.76
CA GLY A 57 -16.18 -31.82 21.74
C GLY A 57 -16.44 -31.11 20.41
N VAL A 58 -17.29 -31.63 19.51
CA VAL A 58 -17.72 -30.88 18.32
C VAL A 58 -18.46 -29.61 18.74
N GLN A 59 -17.86 -28.44 18.47
CA GLN A 59 -18.55 -27.15 18.58
C GLN A 59 -19.57 -27.02 17.44
N ASN A 60 -20.78 -27.55 17.64
CA ASN A 60 -21.94 -27.32 16.77
C ASN A 60 -22.44 -25.87 16.80
N VAL A 61 -21.86 -25.04 17.66
CA VAL A 61 -22.19 -23.63 17.83
C VAL A 61 -21.48 -22.80 16.75
N THR A 62 -22.25 -22.00 16.02
CA THR A 62 -21.75 -21.09 14.98
C THR A 62 -21.88 -19.64 15.44
N PHE A 63 -20.83 -18.84 15.25
CA PHE A 63 -20.89 -17.40 15.47
C PHE A 63 -21.48 -16.73 14.23
N GLY A 64 -22.69 -16.18 14.37
CA GLY A 64 -23.50 -15.64 13.28
C GLY A 64 -23.02 -14.27 12.77
N SER A 65 -23.61 -13.84 11.65
CA SER A 65 -23.46 -12.45 11.18
C SER A 65 -24.21 -11.48 12.11
N PRO A 66 -23.69 -10.27 12.34
CA PRO A 66 -24.33 -9.31 13.23
C PRO A 66 -25.59 -8.69 12.61
N ARG A 67 -26.48 -8.21 13.46
CA ARG A 67 -27.52 -7.24 13.09
C ARG A 67 -26.97 -5.82 13.27
N SER A 68 -27.42 -4.85 12.47
CA SER A 68 -27.03 -3.45 12.64
C SER A 68 -28.19 -2.47 12.50
N SER A 69 -28.03 -1.27 13.08
CA SER A 69 -28.95 -0.14 12.92
C SER A 69 -28.24 1.20 13.07
N GLN A 70 -28.87 2.28 12.62
CA GLN A 70 -28.34 3.64 12.63
C GLN A 70 -29.31 4.56 13.39
N ASN A 71 -28.82 5.32 14.39
CA ASN A 71 -29.61 6.31 15.11
C ASN A 71 -28.72 7.45 15.64
N GLY A 72 -29.11 8.71 15.46
CA GLY A 72 -28.44 9.86 16.08
C GLY A 72 -26.94 10.01 15.76
N GLY A 73 -26.50 9.58 14.58
CA GLY A 73 -25.08 9.56 14.19
C GLY A 73 -24.27 8.39 14.76
N VAL A 74 -24.92 7.42 15.42
CA VAL A 74 -24.33 6.19 15.96
C VAL A 74 -24.76 5.00 15.10
N THR A 75 -23.80 4.13 14.77
CA THR A 75 -24.04 2.81 14.18
C THR A 75 -23.99 1.77 15.29
N ARG A 76 -25.10 1.08 15.54
CA ARG A 76 -25.18 -0.05 16.47
C ARG A 76 -24.97 -1.35 15.70
N VAL A 77 -24.18 -2.26 16.26
CA VAL A 77 -23.91 -3.61 15.76
C VAL A 77 -24.16 -4.59 16.91
N VAL A 78 -24.94 -5.64 16.67
CA VAL A 78 -25.35 -6.61 17.69
C VAL A 78 -25.02 -8.02 17.22
N PHE A 79 -24.24 -8.75 18.02
CA PHE A 79 -23.98 -10.17 17.85
C PHE A 79 -24.80 -10.99 18.85
N ASP A 80 -25.38 -12.10 18.40
CA ASP A 80 -25.86 -13.13 19.32
C ASP A 80 -24.67 -13.91 19.88
N LEU A 81 -24.72 -14.20 21.19
CA LEU A 81 -23.73 -14.99 21.91
C LEU A 81 -24.39 -16.29 22.39
N PRO A 82 -24.29 -17.38 21.62
CA PRO A 82 -24.75 -18.69 22.07
C PRO A 82 -23.99 -19.16 23.33
N ASP A 83 -24.56 -20.15 24.01
CA ASP A 83 -23.94 -20.75 25.20
C ASP A 83 -22.55 -21.32 24.92
N GLY A 84 -21.62 -21.09 25.84
CA GLY A 84 -20.21 -21.49 25.70
C GLY A 84 -19.34 -20.52 24.88
N VAL A 85 -19.92 -19.52 24.21
CA VAL A 85 -19.14 -18.52 23.46
C VAL A 85 -18.51 -17.49 24.39
N SER A 86 -17.22 -17.23 24.18
CA SER A 86 -16.48 -16.13 24.77
C SER A 86 -15.66 -15.41 23.71
N TYR A 87 -15.22 -14.18 23.99
CA TYR A 87 -14.50 -13.36 23.03
C TYR A 87 -13.58 -12.36 23.73
N THR A 88 -12.59 -11.83 23.01
CA THR A 88 -11.83 -10.64 23.42
C THR A 88 -11.96 -9.52 22.40
N LEU A 89 -12.08 -8.29 22.90
CA LEU A 89 -12.23 -7.09 22.09
C LEU A 89 -10.89 -6.38 21.95
N THR A 90 -10.42 -6.19 20.72
CA THR A 90 -9.16 -5.51 20.42
C THR A 90 -9.46 -4.31 19.53
N PRO A 91 -9.50 -3.07 20.07
CA PRO A 91 -9.52 -1.86 19.26
C PRO A 91 -8.28 -1.83 18.37
N THR A 92 -8.50 -1.86 17.07
CA THR A 92 -7.45 -1.76 16.05
C THR A 92 -7.46 -0.36 15.45
N PHE A 93 -6.41 -0.06 14.69
CA PHE A 93 -6.34 1.19 13.92
C PHE A 93 -7.53 1.32 12.93
N SER A 94 -8.03 0.19 12.40
CA SER A 94 -9.11 0.14 11.42
C SER A 94 -10.50 -0.09 12.00
N GLY A 95 -10.66 -0.20 13.32
CA GLY A 95 -11.95 -0.48 13.95
C GLY A 95 -11.84 -1.43 15.14
N LEU A 96 -12.68 -2.46 15.19
CA LEU A 96 -12.73 -3.40 16.32
C LEU A 96 -12.57 -4.84 15.83
N ARG A 97 -11.54 -5.54 16.33
CA ARG A 97 -11.41 -6.98 16.19
C ARG A 97 -12.02 -7.70 17.39
N LEU A 98 -12.79 -8.73 17.13
CA LEU A 98 -13.30 -9.71 18.07
C LEU A 98 -12.54 -11.02 17.80
N ASP A 99 -11.77 -11.51 18.76
CA ASP A 99 -11.24 -12.87 18.73
C ASP A 99 -12.25 -13.77 19.46
N VAL A 100 -12.84 -14.75 18.79
CA VAL A 100 -13.98 -15.54 19.27
C VAL A 100 -13.54 -16.97 19.61
N GLN A 101 -14.01 -17.47 20.75
CA GLN A 101 -13.76 -18.82 21.25
C GLN A 101 -15.08 -19.51 21.61
N GLY A 102 -15.13 -20.84 21.52
CA GLY A 102 -16.35 -21.62 21.82
C GLY A 102 -17.36 -21.73 20.67
N ALA A 103 -17.12 -21.08 19.53
CA ALA A 103 -17.93 -21.22 18.33
C ALA A 103 -17.10 -21.18 17.04
N ARG A 104 -17.62 -21.82 15.99
CA ARG A 104 -17.10 -21.70 14.63
C ARG A 104 -17.50 -20.35 14.03
N VAL A 105 -16.52 -19.48 13.74
CA VAL A 105 -16.75 -18.25 12.98
C VAL A 105 -16.76 -18.56 11.48
N LEU A 106 -17.86 -18.27 10.80
CA LEU A 106 -17.97 -18.48 9.35
C LEU A 106 -17.17 -17.42 8.57
N PRO A 107 -16.48 -17.81 7.47
CA PRO A 107 -15.95 -16.87 6.51
C PRO A 107 -17.07 -15.99 5.94
N THR A 108 -17.02 -14.68 6.18
CA THR A 108 -18.04 -13.72 5.72
C THR A 108 -17.37 -12.38 5.47
N VAL A 109 -17.75 -11.71 4.37
CA VAL A 109 -17.47 -10.29 4.16
C VAL A 109 -18.81 -9.64 3.87
N SER A 110 -19.11 -8.55 4.58
CA SER A 110 -20.31 -7.74 4.37
C SER A 110 -19.90 -6.29 4.21
N GLY A 111 -20.61 -5.58 3.34
CA GLY A 111 -20.39 -4.15 3.10
C GLY A 111 -20.81 -3.29 4.30
N ARG A 112 -21.05 -2.00 4.02
CA ARG A 112 -21.36 -0.97 5.02
C ARG A 112 -22.53 -1.37 5.93
N LEU A 113 -22.24 -1.59 7.21
CA LEU A 113 -23.24 -1.90 8.25
C LEU A 113 -23.91 -0.64 8.83
N GLY A 114 -23.33 0.54 8.62
CA GLY A 114 -23.90 1.85 8.95
C GLY A 114 -22.90 2.97 8.67
N ASP A 115 -23.19 4.20 9.09
CA ASP A 115 -22.31 5.33 8.74
C ASP A 115 -20.91 5.23 9.33
N ASN A 116 -20.79 4.62 10.50
CA ASN A 116 -19.55 4.48 11.27
C ASN A 116 -18.92 3.09 11.17
N VAL A 117 -19.53 2.15 10.43
CA VAL A 117 -18.96 0.82 10.17
C VAL A 117 -19.02 0.54 8.67
N SER A 118 -17.89 0.76 7.99
CA SER A 118 -17.76 0.67 6.54
C SER A 118 -17.74 -0.76 6.02
N GLU A 119 -17.35 -1.73 6.85
CA GLU A 119 -17.24 -3.14 6.44
C GLU A 119 -17.26 -4.08 7.65
N TYR A 120 -17.64 -5.33 7.42
CA TYR A 120 -17.49 -6.43 8.36
C TYR A 120 -16.78 -7.60 7.68
N ARG A 121 -15.75 -8.16 8.32
CA ARG A 121 -15.06 -9.39 7.90
C ARG A 121 -15.06 -10.40 9.03
N ALA A 122 -15.29 -11.67 8.73
CA ALA A 122 -15.20 -12.75 9.69
C ALA A 122 -14.58 -14.01 9.06
N GLY A 123 -13.96 -14.85 9.89
CA GLY A 123 -13.31 -16.10 9.50
C GLY A 123 -12.15 -16.44 10.43
N GLY A 124 -11.71 -17.71 10.44
CA GLY A 124 -10.52 -18.13 11.19
C GLY A 124 -10.58 -17.93 12.71
N GLY A 125 -11.78 -17.88 13.31
CA GLY A 125 -11.97 -17.57 14.73
C GLY A 125 -12.00 -16.06 15.05
N GLN A 126 -11.98 -15.19 14.04
CA GLN A 126 -11.98 -13.74 14.22
C GLN A 126 -13.14 -13.07 13.48
N ALA A 127 -13.62 -11.96 14.04
CA ALA A 127 -14.50 -11.02 13.38
C ALA A 127 -13.91 -9.60 13.49
N THR A 128 -14.06 -8.78 12.46
CA THR A 128 -13.50 -7.42 12.39
C THR A 128 -14.54 -6.48 11.82
N LEU A 129 -14.85 -5.43 12.57
CA LEU A 129 -15.67 -4.30 12.13
C LEU A 129 -14.74 -3.18 11.73
N ILE A 130 -14.84 -2.71 10.48
CA ILE A 130 -14.01 -1.63 9.96
C ILE A 130 -14.73 -0.29 10.14
N THR A 131 -14.08 0.69 10.75
CA THR A 131 -14.61 2.03 11.03
C THR A 131 -13.85 3.09 10.23
N PRO A 132 -14.49 4.20 9.78
CA PRO A 132 -13.84 5.25 8.99
C PRO A 132 -12.92 6.17 9.81
N TYR A 133 -12.82 5.93 11.12
CA TYR A 133 -11.96 6.62 12.08
C TYR A 133 -11.39 5.58 13.08
N PRO A 134 -10.21 5.81 13.67
CA PRO A 134 -9.59 4.86 14.59
C PRO A 134 -10.31 4.79 15.94
N LEU A 135 -10.38 3.60 16.52
CA LEU A 135 -10.91 3.37 17.87
C LEU A 135 -9.77 3.39 18.90
N SER A 136 -10.05 3.89 20.10
CA SER A 136 -9.14 3.77 21.26
C SER A 136 -9.75 2.86 22.33
N LEU A 137 -9.11 2.71 23.49
CA LEU A 137 -9.71 1.94 24.60
C LEU A 137 -11.04 2.50 25.13
N THR A 138 -11.34 3.79 24.89
CA THR A 138 -12.44 4.52 25.56
C THR A 138 -13.25 5.46 24.66
N ALA A 139 -12.88 5.64 23.39
CA ALA A 139 -13.53 6.60 22.49
C ALA A 139 -13.65 6.10 21.04
N GLY A 140 -14.71 6.55 20.37
CA GLY A 140 -15.13 6.11 19.02
C GLY A 140 -16.12 4.94 19.03
N TRP A 141 -16.23 4.25 20.18
CA TRP A 141 -17.11 3.11 20.39
C TRP A 141 -17.46 2.90 21.88
N GLN A 142 -18.49 2.11 22.13
CA GLN A 142 -18.77 1.49 23.43
C GLN A 142 -19.25 0.04 23.25
N ALA A 143 -19.05 -0.81 24.26
CA ALA A 143 -19.53 -2.20 24.27
C ALA A 143 -20.19 -2.59 25.60
N MET A 144 -21.30 -3.32 25.48
CA MET A 144 -22.04 -3.92 26.60
C MET A 144 -22.59 -5.29 26.20
N GLU A 145 -22.81 -6.17 27.17
CA GLU A 145 -23.64 -7.35 26.98
C GLU A 145 -25.04 -7.13 27.55
N ALA A 146 -26.02 -7.85 27.02
CA ALA A 146 -27.37 -7.93 27.56
C ALA A 146 -27.94 -9.34 27.39
N THR A 147 -28.90 -9.71 28.25
CA THR A 147 -29.75 -10.88 28.07
C THR A 147 -31.08 -10.42 27.48
N ILE A 148 -31.45 -10.94 26.31
CA ILE A 148 -32.76 -10.65 25.68
C ILE A 148 -33.87 -11.48 26.34
N GLY A 149 -35.14 -11.06 26.17
CA GLY A 149 -36.28 -11.68 26.86
C GLY A 149 -36.53 -13.17 26.60
N SER A 150 -35.87 -13.76 25.59
CA SER A 150 -35.85 -15.21 25.32
C SER A 150 -34.76 -15.98 26.09
N GLY A 151 -33.97 -15.30 26.93
CA GLY A 151 -32.86 -15.88 27.69
C GLY A 151 -31.50 -15.86 26.98
N GLY A 152 -31.43 -15.53 25.69
CA GLY A 152 -30.17 -15.46 24.94
C GLY A 152 -29.29 -14.27 25.34
N ARG A 153 -27.96 -14.44 25.29
CA ARG A 153 -26.99 -13.34 25.45
C ARG A 153 -26.72 -12.65 24.12
N VAL A 154 -26.49 -11.35 24.16
CA VAL A 154 -26.06 -10.53 23.02
C VAL A 154 -24.92 -9.59 23.39
N LEU A 155 -23.96 -9.41 22.48
CA LEU A 155 -22.96 -8.34 22.53
C LEU A 155 -23.48 -7.17 21.70
N ILE A 156 -23.58 -5.99 22.31
CA ILE A 156 -23.99 -4.73 21.69
C ILE A 156 -22.77 -3.82 21.59
N LEU A 157 -22.50 -3.34 20.38
CA LEU A 157 -21.40 -2.45 20.04
C LEU A 157 -21.97 -1.20 19.37
N ASP A 158 -21.72 -0.02 19.94
CA ASP A 158 -22.10 1.25 19.33
C ASP A 158 -20.84 1.97 18.82
N PHE A 159 -20.90 2.50 17.61
CA PHE A 159 -19.81 3.22 16.95
C PHE A 159 -20.29 4.62 16.54
N GLY A 160 -19.59 5.66 16.99
CA GLY A 160 -19.74 7.01 16.45
C GLY A 160 -18.64 7.93 16.94
N ALA A 161 -18.36 9.00 16.19
CA ALA A 161 -17.30 9.97 16.55
C ALA A 161 -17.52 10.65 17.93
N GLY A 162 -18.79 10.79 18.35
CA GLY A 162 -19.17 11.29 19.68
C GLY A 162 -19.27 10.21 20.77
N VAL A 163 -19.17 8.92 20.43
CA VAL A 163 -19.33 7.82 21.38
C VAL A 163 -18.10 7.68 22.27
N LYS A 164 -18.35 7.60 23.57
CA LYS A 164 -17.35 7.43 24.63
C LYS A 164 -17.81 6.31 25.56
N GLY A 165 -16.87 5.51 26.04
CA GLY A 165 -17.13 4.42 26.97
C GLY A 165 -16.10 3.30 26.84
N GLY A 166 -15.80 2.87 25.61
CA GLY A 166 -15.06 1.62 25.40
C GLY A 166 -15.87 0.42 25.88
N ALA A 167 -15.21 -0.66 26.29
CA ALA A 167 -15.91 -1.75 26.95
C ALA A 167 -16.38 -1.35 28.36
N SER A 168 -17.58 -1.80 28.75
CA SER A 168 -18.09 -1.63 30.11
C SER A 168 -17.10 -2.14 31.18
N PRO A 169 -17.17 -1.71 32.45
CA PRO A 169 -16.27 -2.17 33.51
C PRO A 169 -16.21 -3.70 33.66
N GLU A 170 -17.31 -4.39 33.39
CA GLU A 170 -17.42 -5.85 33.39
C GLU A 170 -16.66 -6.49 32.22
N LEU A 171 -16.77 -5.90 31.03
CA LEU A 171 -16.08 -6.33 29.81
C LEU A 171 -14.64 -5.84 29.70
N GLY A 172 -14.20 -4.89 30.54
CA GLY A 172 -12.86 -4.31 30.51
C GLY A 172 -11.71 -5.34 30.63
N LYS A 173 -11.96 -6.47 31.31
CA LYS A 173 -11.01 -7.61 31.42
C LYS A 173 -10.84 -8.41 30.11
N LEU A 174 -11.80 -8.29 29.20
CA LEU A 174 -11.80 -8.92 27.87
C LEU A 174 -11.22 -8.01 26.78
N VAL A 175 -10.92 -6.75 27.11
CA VAL A 175 -10.24 -5.85 26.17
C VAL A 175 -8.75 -6.16 26.13
N ARG A 176 -8.21 -6.31 24.92
CA ARG A 176 -6.77 -6.45 24.68
C ARG A 176 -6.26 -5.21 23.95
N THR A 177 -5.12 -4.69 24.39
CA THR A 177 -4.28 -3.82 23.55
C THR A 177 -3.49 -4.71 22.59
N VAL A 178 -3.20 -4.20 21.39
CA VAL A 178 -2.32 -4.90 20.45
C VAL A 178 -0.90 -4.93 21.03
N ALA A 179 -0.53 -6.06 21.65
CA ALA A 179 0.86 -6.37 21.96
C ALA A 179 1.64 -6.64 20.66
N GLN A 180 2.95 -6.40 20.70
CA GLN A 180 3.83 -6.45 19.53
C GLN A 180 3.67 -7.75 18.73
N GLY A 181 3.37 -7.63 17.44
CA GLY A 181 3.50 -8.74 16.51
C GLY A 181 4.97 -9.06 16.30
N SER A 182 5.44 -10.16 16.88
CA SER A 182 6.74 -10.73 16.57
C SER A 182 6.77 -11.11 15.09
N ALA A 183 7.63 -10.46 14.30
CA ALA A 183 8.03 -11.02 13.01
C ALA A 183 8.66 -12.40 13.24
N PRO A 184 8.53 -13.36 12.31
CA PRO A 184 9.20 -14.65 12.43
C PRO A 184 10.71 -14.43 12.57
N SER A 185 11.28 -14.93 13.66
CA SER A 185 12.72 -14.85 13.92
C SER A 185 13.45 -15.76 12.93
N ALA A 186 13.86 -15.20 11.79
CA ALA A 186 14.96 -15.75 11.03
C ALA A 186 16.21 -15.63 11.90
N ALA A 187 16.70 -16.76 12.41
CA ALA A 187 17.82 -16.79 13.34
C ALA A 187 19.06 -16.13 12.72
N LEU A 188 19.42 -14.96 13.23
CA LEU A 188 20.70 -14.32 12.93
C LEU A 188 21.81 -15.21 13.51
N ALA A 189 22.60 -15.82 12.63
CA ALA A 189 23.86 -16.42 13.03
C ALA A 189 24.75 -15.35 13.70
N PRO A 190 25.49 -15.67 14.78
CA PRO A 190 26.33 -14.71 15.46
C PRO A 190 27.44 -14.21 14.52
N ALA A 191 27.64 -12.89 14.49
CA ALA A 191 28.72 -12.28 13.73
C ALA A 191 30.10 -12.72 14.27
N PRO A 192 31.11 -12.91 13.40
CA PRO A 192 32.46 -13.23 13.85
C PRO A 192 33.08 -12.07 14.63
N THR A 193 33.86 -12.39 15.65
CA THR A 193 34.57 -11.43 16.49
C THR A 193 35.68 -10.71 15.72
N LEU A 194 35.68 -9.37 15.76
CA LEU A 194 36.77 -8.54 15.25
C LEU A 194 37.96 -8.53 16.25
N PRO A 195 39.22 -8.51 15.77
CA PRO A 195 40.39 -8.39 16.62
C PRO A 195 40.59 -6.97 17.19
N ALA A 196 41.41 -6.89 18.25
CA ALA A 196 41.62 -5.70 19.09
C ALA A 196 42.29 -4.49 18.37
N PRO A 197 42.09 -3.25 18.88
CA PRO A 197 42.64 -2.04 18.27
C PRO A 197 44.15 -1.85 18.54
N LEU A 198 44.84 -1.25 17.57
CA LEU A 198 46.22 -0.76 17.68
C LEU A 198 46.25 0.76 18.02
N PRO A 199 47.36 1.27 18.60
CA PRO A 199 47.30 2.47 19.44
C PRO A 199 47.36 3.83 18.73
N THR A 200 47.04 4.85 19.51
CA THR A 200 46.91 6.27 19.18
C THR A 200 48.18 6.94 18.65
N GLY A 201 48.07 7.66 17.53
CA GLY A 201 49.02 8.70 17.12
C GLY A 201 48.48 10.10 17.43
N THR A 202 49.26 10.92 18.16
CA THR A 202 48.95 12.31 18.46
C THR A 202 49.34 13.24 17.31
N VAL A 203 48.45 14.16 16.92
CA VAL A 203 48.78 15.29 16.04
C VAL A 203 48.26 16.58 16.67
N SER A 204 49.17 17.50 16.96
CA SER A 204 48.87 18.80 17.56
C SER A 204 48.30 19.77 16.52
N VAL A 205 47.27 20.53 16.89
CA VAL A 205 46.74 21.62 16.06
C VAL A 205 47.26 22.97 16.58
N SER A 206 47.84 23.75 15.68
CA SER A 206 48.39 25.08 15.99
C SER A 206 47.29 26.14 16.13
N THR A 207 47.50 27.09 17.04
CA THR A 207 46.64 28.28 17.23
C THR A 207 47.02 29.39 16.25
N ALA A 208 46.05 29.97 15.55
CA ALA A 208 46.22 31.25 14.84
C ALA A 208 44.92 32.05 14.70
N GLN A 209 44.88 33.16 15.44
CA GLN A 209 44.26 34.46 15.14
C GLN A 209 42.83 34.57 14.58
N THR A 210 41.98 35.03 15.50
CA THR A 210 40.82 35.90 15.31
C THR A 210 41.00 36.96 14.20
N THR A 211 40.04 37.04 13.27
CA THR A 211 39.73 38.28 12.54
C THR A 211 38.24 38.55 12.61
N THR A 212 37.88 39.76 13.04
CA THR A 212 36.49 40.18 13.26
C THR A 212 35.90 40.76 11.97
N ALA A 213 34.99 40.02 11.33
CA ALA A 213 34.23 40.48 10.16
C ALA A 213 32.75 40.67 10.49
N ARG A 214 32.42 41.91 10.87
CA ARG A 214 31.15 42.65 10.69
C ARG A 214 29.90 41.80 10.34
N ALA A 215 28.97 41.70 11.29
CA ALA A 215 27.65 41.13 11.07
C ALA A 215 26.84 41.89 10.00
N THR A 216 26.26 41.16 9.05
CA THR A 216 25.21 41.65 8.14
C THR A 216 24.08 40.63 8.03
N THR A 217 22.89 41.05 8.44
CA THR A 217 21.56 40.48 8.10
C THR A 217 21.35 38.97 8.28
N ALA A 218 20.76 38.61 9.42
CA ALA A 218 20.19 37.28 9.64
C ALA A 218 18.88 37.07 8.83
N GLN A 219 18.79 35.92 8.15
CA GLN A 219 17.52 35.27 7.78
C GLN A 219 17.64 33.74 7.93
N THR A 220 17.53 33.26 9.17
CA THR A 220 17.30 31.83 9.46
C THR A 220 15.83 31.64 9.84
N THR A 221 14.94 31.62 8.85
CA THR A 221 13.49 31.49 9.04
C THR A 221 12.96 30.11 8.67
N LEU A 222 13.04 29.17 9.61
CA LEU A 222 12.13 28.02 9.74
C LEU A 222 11.89 27.91 11.25
N PRO A 223 10.64 28.01 11.77
CA PRO A 223 9.62 27.00 11.47
C PRO A 223 8.16 27.53 11.38
N PRO A 224 7.31 26.97 10.49
CA PRO A 224 6.38 25.94 10.99
C PRO A 224 6.21 24.77 9.99
N GLY A 225 6.52 23.54 10.44
CA GLY A 225 6.51 22.35 9.57
C GLY A 225 7.68 22.30 8.57
N ASP A 226 8.53 23.31 8.62
CA ASP A 226 9.84 23.50 7.98
C ASP A 226 9.77 23.33 6.44
N THR A 227 9.21 24.37 5.81
CA THR A 227 8.58 24.43 4.46
C THR A 227 9.49 24.36 3.23
N VAL A 228 8.93 23.83 2.13
CA VAL A 228 9.24 24.26 0.75
C VAL A 228 7.98 24.87 0.13
N ALA A 229 7.98 26.18 -0.13
CA ALA A 229 6.87 26.85 -0.80
C ALA A 229 7.09 26.86 -2.33
N PRO A 230 6.07 26.55 -3.15
CA PRO A 230 6.17 26.71 -4.60
C PRO A 230 6.09 28.20 -4.98
N ALA A 231 6.86 28.61 -5.99
CA ALA A 231 6.69 29.91 -6.63
C ALA A 231 5.39 29.93 -7.47
N PRO A 232 4.58 31.01 -7.45
CA PRO A 232 3.38 31.09 -8.26
C PRO A 232 3.68 30.97 -9.76
N GLY A 233 3.12 29.95 -10.42
CA GLY A 233 3.24 29.73 -11.87
C GLY A 233 4.49 28.98 -12.34
N GLY A 234 5.34 28.48 -11.42
CA GLY A 234 6.47 27.60 -11.77
C GLY A 234 6.09 26.12 -11.90
N ALA A 235 6.97 25.32 -12.50
CA ALA A 235 6.87 23.87 -12.44
C ALA A 235 6.85 23.37 -10.98
N LEU A 236 6.16 22.26 -10.70
CA LEU A 236 6.17 21.65 -9.38
C LEU A 236 7.62 21.35 -8.98
N PRO A 237 8.12 21.86 -7.84
CA PRO A 237 9.44 21.47 -7.38
C PRO A 237 9.43 19.95 -7.09
N PRO A 238 10.55 19.25 -7.27
CA PRO A 238 10.70 17.90 -6.74
C PRO A 238 10.30 17.90 -5.25
N ALA A 239 9.68 16.82 -4.77
CA ALA A 239 9.47 16.67 -3.34
C ALA A 239 10.81 16.90 -2.61
N PRO A 240 10.84 17.71 -1.54
CA PRO A 240 12.08 18.24 -1.00
C PRO A 240 13.14 17.16 -0.84
N ALA A 241 14.33 17.40 -1.41
CA ALA A 241 15.54 16.82 -0.87
C ALA A 241 15.61 17.26 0.60
N LEU A 242 15.16 16.35 1.48
CA LEU A 242 15.36 16.43 2.92
C LEU A 242 16.81 16.87 3.17
N PRO A 243 17.07 17.95 3.93
CA PRO A 243 18.43 18.39 4.21
C PRO A 243 19.25 17.26 4.85
N GLY A 244 20.09 16.60 4.03
CA GLY A 244 20.88 15.45 4.44
C GLY A 244 20.11 14.18 4.76
N ALA A 245 19.00 13.85 4.09
CA ALA A 245 18.50 12.47 4.14
C ALA A 245 19.28 11.58 3.17
N ASP A 246 19.89 10.54 3.72
CA ASP A 246 20.32 9.39 2.96
C ASP A 246 19.09 8.55 2.57
N SER A 247 18.54 8.81 1.37
CA SER A 247 17.43 8.03 0.80
C SER A 247 17.77 6.55 0.58
N GLN A 248 19.06 6.19 0.64
CA GLN A 248 19.55 4.82 0.53
C GLN A 248 19.40 4.03 1.85
N THR A 249 18.98 4.70 2.93
CA THR A 249 18.71 4.06 4.23
C THR A 249 17.21 3.99 4.55
N LEU A 250 16.78 2.88 5.17
CA LEU A 250 15.43 2.76 5.71
C LEU A 250 15.25 3.74 6.86
N SER A 251 14.06 4.33 6.96
CA SER A 251 13.70 5.20 8.09
C SER A 251 13.76 4.44 9.41
N ALA A 252 14.47 5.00 10.39
CA ALA A 252 14.65 4.37 11.69
C ALA A 252 13.31 4.18 12.42
N LEU A 253 12.92 2.92 12.63
CA LEU A 253 11.69 2.57 13.35
C LEU A 253 11.77 2.89 14.86
N SER A 254 12.95 3.19 15.41
CA SER A 254 13.09 3.72 16.75
C SER A 254 14.39 4.51 16.89
N GLY A 255 14.43 5.41 17.87
CA GLY A 255 15.62 6.19 18.20
C GLY A 255 15.46 6.95 19.52
N GLN A 256 16.51 7.65 19.92
CA GLN A 256 16.52 8.44 21.14
C GLN A 256 17.20 9.79 20.91
N VAL A 257 16.59 10.86 21.43
CA VAL A 257 17.19 12.19 21.44
C VAL A 257 18.33 12.23 22.46
N PRO A 258 19.55 12.67 22.08
CA PRO A 258 20.65 12.80 23.02
C PRO A 258 20.32 13.69 24.24
N GLY A 259 20.95 13.40 25.37
CA GLY A 259 20.81 14.15 26.62
C GLY A 259 19.89 13.51 27.66
N THR A 260 19.76 14.17 28.80
CA THR A 260 19.02 13.63 29.97
C THR A 260 17.51 13.87 29.83
N PRO A 261 16.66 12.86 30.03
CA PRO A 261 15.20 13.04 30.08
C PRO A 261 14.80 14.01 31.19
N ARG A 262 13.89 14.95 30.88
CA ARG A 262 13.39 15.95 31.86
C ARG A 262 11.88 15.90 32.12
N GLY A 263 11.12 15.09 31.38
CA GLY A 263 9.67 14.99 31.52
C GLY A 263 8.96 16.27 31.07
N ALA A 264 8.75 16.44 29.77
CA ALA A 264 8.12 17.64 29.22
C ALA A 264 6.73 17.37 28.63
N LEU A 265 5.86 18.38 28.69
CA LEU A 265 4.60 18.41 27.94
C LEU A 265 4.92 18.80 26.49
N LEU A 266 4.70 17.89 25.56
CA LEU A 266 4.94 18.10 24.13
C LEU A 266 3.86 19.00 23.52
N THR A 267 4.26 19.93 22.67
CA THR A 267 3.32 20.73 21.87
C THR A 267 2.68 19.87 20.76
N PRO A 268 1.51 20.28 20.23
CA PRO A 268 0.94 19.65 19.03
C PRO A 268 1.94 19.62 17.85
N PRO A 269 1.87 18.59 16.98
CA PRO A 269 2.75 18.46 15.83
C PRO A 269 2.60 19.63 14.87
N ARG A 270 3.73 20.08 14.32
CA ARG A 270 3.75 21.09 13.26
C ARG A 270 3.54 20.38 11.93
N ILE A 271 2.65 20.91 11.08
CA ILE A 271 2.25 20.27 9.82
C ILE A 271 2.66 21.13 8.64
N GLY A 272 3.55 20.62 7.78
CA GLY A 272 3.86 21.18 6.46
C GLY A 272 3.10 20.45 5.37
N LYS A 273 2.48 21.16 4.42
CA LYS A 273 1.71 20.56 3.31
C LYS A 273 2.35 20.94 1.98
N ASN A 274 2.79 19.93 1.22
CA ASN A 274 3.37 20.05 -0.11
C ASN A 274 2.47 19.31 -1.12
N PRO A 275 2.58 19.59 -2.43
CA PRO A 275 1.85 18.82 -3.45
C PRO A 275 2.21 17.33 -3.38
N GLY A 276 1.25 16.47 -3.06
CA GLY A 276 1.44 15.01 -2.98
C GLY A 276 2.25 14.52 -1.77
N GLN A 277 2.52 15.37 -0.77
CA GLN A 277 3.28 15.02 0.44
C GLN A 277 2.88 15.89 1.63
N THR A 278 2.65 15.29 2.79
CA THR A 278 2.47 16.03 4.06
C THR A 278 3.56 15.68 5.06
N ARG A 279 4.23 16.69 5.61
CA ARG A 279 5.24 16.57 6.68
C ARG A 279 4.61 16.79 8.05
N VAL A 280 4.89 15.89 8.99
CA VAL A 280 4.57 16.01 10.41
C VAL A 280 5.88 16.17 11.17
N VAL A 281 6.00 17.20 12.01
CA VAL A 281 7.19 17.42 12.85
C VAL A 281 6.79 17.40 14.32
N LEU A 282 7.42 16.51 15.08
CA LEU A 282 7.35 16.44 16.54
C LEU A 282 8.65 17.02 17.12
N ASP A 283 8.53 18.07 17.94
CA ASP A 283 9.67 18.76 18.56
C ASP A 283 10.01 18.10 19.90
N LEU A 284 10.93 17.13 19.86
CA LEU A 284 11.27 16.21 20.94
C LEU A 284 12.36 16.78 21.87
N PRO A 285 12.09 16.90 23.19
CA PRO A 285 13.09 17.28 24.19
C PRO A 285 14.25 16.27 24.35
N PRO A 286 15.39 16.70 24.92
CA PRO A 286 16.49 15.81 25.28
C PRO A 286 16.06 14.56 26.06
N GLY A 287 16.66 13.41 25.74
CA GLY A 287 16.38 12.13 26.36
C GLY A 287 15.09 11.42 25.91
N THR A 288 14.23 12.08 25.12
CA THR A 288 13.00 11.46 24.57
C THR A 288 13.35 10.27 23.68
N ALA A 289 12.76 9.10 23.93
CA ALA A 289 12.83 7.97 23.00
C ALA A 289 11.57 7.93 22.13
N TYR A 290 11.72 7.49 20.88
CA TYR A 290 10.60 7.29 19.95
C TYR A 290 10.63 5.90 19.31
N ARG A 291 9.45 5.39 18.95
CA ARG A 291 9.25 4.19 18.15
C ARG A 291 8.10 4.41 17.16
N ILE A 292 8.37 4.25 15.87
CA ILE A 292 7.39 4.35 14.79
C ILE A 292 6.91 2.94 14.44
N VAL A 293 5.60 2.78 14.35
CA VAL A 293 4.90 1.53 14.04
C VAL A 293 3.99 1.76 12.84
N PRO A 294 4.45 1.41 11.62
CA PRO A 294 3.63 1.49 10.43
C PRO A 294 2.50 0.46 10.45
N GLY A 295 1.38 0.81 9.81
CA GLY A 295 0.19 -0.02 9.72
C GLY A 295 -0.64 0.25 8.47
N GLY A 296 -1.58 -0.65 8.19
CA GLY A 296 -2.31 -0.70 6.91
C GLY A 296 -3.14 0.53 6.53
N ILE A 297 -3.27 1.55 7.39
CA ILE A 297 -3.89 2.85 7.10
C ILE A 297 -3.20 4.03 7.84
N GLY A 298 -1.94 3.85 8.26
CA GLY A 298 -1.10 4.95 8.78
C GLY A 298 -0.13 4.55 9.87
N LEU A 299 0.43 5.55 10.55
CA LEU A 299 1.53 5.37 11.51
C LEU A 299 1.07 5.55 12.95
N ARG A 300 1.68 4.81 13.88
CA ARG A 300 1.70 5.13 15.30
C ARG A 300 3.12 5.54 15.70
N VAL A 301 3.27 6.66 16.41
CA VAL A 301 4.54 7.12 16.99
C VAL A 301 4.40 7.05 18.51
N GLU A 302 5.07 6.08 19.10
CA GLU A 302 5.16 5.85 20.54
C GLU A 302 6.34 6.65 21.07
N LEU A 303 6.13 7.51 22.07
CA LEU A 303 7.14 8.37 22.68
C LEU A 303 7.28 8.04 24.17
N THR A 304 8.50 8.06 24.69
CA THR A 304 8.80 7.81 26.12
C THR A 304 9.52 9.01 26.73
N GLY A 305 9.17 9.37 27.97
CA GLY A 305 9.78 10.50 28.69
C GLY A 305 9.14 11.87 28.43
N VAL A 306 7.97 11.90 27.76
CA VAL A 306 7.16 13.09 27.48
C VAL A 306 5.67 12.81 27.75
N SER A 307 4.88 13.84 27.94
CA SER A 307 3.41 13.77 28.01
C SER A 307 2.76 14.66 26.95
N VAL A 308 1.46 14.50 26.70
CA VAL A 308 0.68 15.31 25.74
C VAL A 308 -0.68 15.68 26.31
N THR A 309 -1.20 16.85 25.95
CA THR A 309 -2.63 17.12 26.07
C THR A 309 -3.37 16.24 25.04
N PRO A 310 -4.32 15.39 25.45
CA PRO A 310 -5.05 14.55 24.50
C PRO A 310 -5.83 15.40 23.49
N GLN A 311 -5.61 15.15 22.20
CA GLN A 311 -6.16 15.96 21.11
C GLN A 311 -6.42 15.09 19.87
N VAL A 312 -7.44 15.46 19.09
CA VAL A 312 -7.72 14.89 17.76
C VAL A 312 -7.89 16.04 16.76
N VAL A 313 -7.24 15.96 15.60
CA VAL A 313 -7.38 16.91 14.49
C VAL A 313 -7.65 16.14 13.21
N GLN A 314 -8.63 16.58 12.43
CA GLN A 314 -9.09 15.93 11.19
C GLN A 314 -9.04 16.90 10.00
N ASN A 315 -9.30 16.39 8.79
CA ASN A 315 -9.37 17.15 7.54
C ASN A 315 -8.08 17.93 7.24
N ILE A 316 -6.92 17.28 7.45
CA ILE A 316 -5.61 17.94 7.34
C ILE A 316 -5.14 18.00 5.88
N SER A 317 -5.01 16.87 5.20
CA SER A 317 -4.57 16.77 3.80
C SER A 317 -5.00 15.44 3.17
N PRO A 318 -4.78 15.22 1.86
CA PRO A 318 -4.97 13.92 1.23
C PRO A 318 -4.02 12.85 1.81
N GLU A 319 -2.77 13.19 2.12
CA GLU A 319 -1.76 12.22 2.59
C GLU A 319 -1.87 11.92 4.09
N LEU A 320 -2.32 12.90 4.89
CA LEU A 320 -2.63 12.78 6.32
C LEU A 320 -4.08 13.24 6.53
N ARG A 321 -5.00 12.30 6.72
CA ARG A 321 -6.43 12.60 6.94
C ARG A 321 -6.67 13.20 8.33
N SER A 322 -6.03 12.64 9.34
CA SER A 322 -6.16 13.08 10.74
C SER A 322 -4.95 12.68 11.59
N TRP A 323 -4.77 13.33 12.73
CA TRP A 323 -3.91 12.83 13.80
C TRP A 323 -4.60 12.87 15.16
N ARG A 324 -4.13 12.01 16.07
CA ARG A 324 -4.54 11.94 17.48
C ARG A 324 -3.32 11.87 18.38
N ALA A 325 -3.35 12.58 19.50
CA ALA A 325 -2.36 12.49 20.58
C ALA A 325 -3.03 11.95 21.85
N GLU A 326 -2.37 11.04 22.57
CA GLU A 326 -2.81 10.48 23.84
C GLU A 326 -1.63 10.33 24.79
N THR A 327 -1.81 10.62 26.09
CA THR A 327 -0.80 10.30 27.12
C THR A 327 -0.95 8.84 27.54
N THR A 328 0.18 8.16 27.76
CA THR A 328 0.26 6.77 28.23
C THR A 328 1.05 6.67 29.53
N PRO A 329 0.95 5.56 30.29
CA PRO A 329 1.77 5.34 31.47
C PRO A 329 3.26 5.25 31.10
N GLY A 330 3.98 6.37 31.22
CA GLY A 330 5.40 6.51 30.86
C GLY A 330 5.70 7.32 29.60
N GLY A 331 4.68 7.85 28.90
CA GLY A 331 4.90 8.46 27.59
C GLY A 331 3.69 9.11 26.93
N ALA A 332 3.77 9.21 25.60
CA ALA A 332 2.71 9.68 24.73
C ALA A 332 2.64 8.83 23.46
N VAL A 333 1.47 8.81 22.81
CA VAL A 333 1.27 8.15 21.52
C VAL A 333 0.61 9.12 20.56
N PHE A 334 1.23 9.30 19.40
CA PHE A 334 0.62 9.93 18.23
C PHE A 334 0.12 8.85 17.27
N THR A 335 -1.11 8.98 16.78
CA THR A 335 -1.66 8.15 15.70
C THR A 335 -1.91 9.06 14.51
N LEU A 336 -1.30 8.74 13.36
CA LEU A 336 -1.35 9.49 12.10
C LEU A 336 -2.13 8.67 11.06
N LEU A 337 -3.36 9.07 10.73
CA LEU A 337 -4.23 8.39 9.75
C LEU A 337 -3.90 8.88 8.34
N THR A 338 -3.42 8.00 7.47
CA THR A 338 -2.92 8.38 6.14
C THR A 338 -3.96 8.27 5.03
N GLY A 339 -3.67 8.88 3.88
CA GLY A 339 -4.45 8.77 2.65
C GLY A 339 -4.54 7.35 2.10
N ALA A 340 -3.43 6.62 2.19
CA ALA A 340 -3.20 5.27 1.67
C ALA A 340 -2.48 4.40 2.72
N PRO A 341 -2.39 3.07 2.53
CA PRO A 341 -1.66 2.18 3.44
C PRO A 341 -0.20 2.58 3.64
N THR A 342 0.35 2.26 4.82
CA THR A 342 1.79 2.34 5.08
C THR A 342 2.35 0.96 5.38
N THR A 343 3.61 0.74 5.03
CA THR A 343 4.37 -0.48 5.34
C THR A 343 5.65 -0.09 6.09
N PRO A 344 6.46 -1.04 6.59
CA PRO A 344 7.81 -0.73 7.11
C PRO A 344 8.76 -0.06 6.09
N ARG A 345 8.43 -0.05 4.79
CA ARG A 345 9.29 0.45 3.71
C ARG A 345 8.65 1.50 2.79
N SER A 346 7.35 1.80 2.95
CA SER A 346 6.61 2.66 2.01
C SER A 346 5.39 3.37 2.60
N GLY A 347 4.96 4.43 1.90
CA GLY A 347 3.89 5.35 2.31
C GLY A 347 4.36 6.49 3.22
N TRP A 348 5.58 6.40 3.75
CA TRP A 348 6.18 7.37 4.67
C TRP A 348 7.71 7.28 4.67
N ARG A 349 8.37 8.32 5.20
CA ARG A 349 9.77 8.31 5.65
C ARG A 349 9.91 9.16 6.91
N ALA A 350 10.92 8.92 7.74
CA ALA A 350 11.22 9.75 8.91
C ALA A 350 12.72 9.94 9.16
N GLN A 351 13.04 11.09 9.75
CA GLN A 351 14.39 11.46 10.17
C GLN A 351 14.33 12.20 11.51
N LEU A 352 15.23 11.84 12.44
CA LEU A 352 15.50 12.68 13.61
C LEU A 352 16.53 13.73 13.22
N LEU A 353 16.12 14.99 13.20
CA LEU A 353 16.96 16.14 12.91
C LEU A 353 17.41 16.82 14.21
N PRO A 354 18.63 17.39 14.27
CA PRO A 354 19.07 18.19 15.41
C PRO A 354 18.22 19.46 15.60
N PRO A 355 18.29 20.13 16.76
CA PRO A 355 17.62 21.40 17.00
C PRO A 355 18.02 22.46 15.95
N ALA A 356 17.03 23.17 15.39
CA ALA A 356 17.29 24.37 14.59
C ALA A 356 17.50 25.60 15.47
N SER A 357 16.85 25.62 16.63
CA SER A 357 16.96 26.63 17.68
C SER A 357 16.51 26.01 19.01
N GLY A 358 17.07 26.47 20.13
CA GLY A 358 16.86 25.83 21.43
C GLY A 358 17.49 24.43 21.52
N ASP A 359 16.92 23.56 22.36
CA ASP A 359 17.41 22.19 22.62
C ASP A 359 16.48 21.08 22.12
N LEU A 360 15.37 21.42 21.45
CA LEU A 360 14.40 20.45 20.93
C LEU A 360 14.86 19.86 19.59
N SER A 361 15.12 18.55 19.56
CA SER A 361 15.34 17.83 18.31
C SER A 361 14.02 17.64 17.56
N ARG A 362 14.06 17.42 16.25
CA ARG A 362 12.85 17.39 15.40
C ARG A 362 12.70 16.03 14.75
N LEU A 363 11.73 15.23 15.19
CA LEU A 363 11.34 14.02 14.47
C LEU A 363 10.42 14.45 13.33
N ALA A 364 10.99 14.57 12.13
CA ALA A 364 10.27 14.87 10.90
C ALA A 364 9.81 13.57 10.25
N ILE A 365 8.54 13.50 9.87
CA ILE A 365 7.88 12.35 9.26
C ILE A 365 7.16 12.84 8.00
N ASP A 366 7.63 12.41 6.84
CA ASP A 366 6.99 12.68 5.56
C ASP A 366 6.01 11.57 5.22
N LEU A 367 4.81 11.94 4.78
CA LEU A 367 3.70 11.04 4.42
C LEU A 367 3.30 11.31 2.98
N SER A 368 3.26 10.25 2.16
CA SER A 368 2.79 10.31 0.77
C SER A 368 2.51 8.89 0.27
N PRO A 369 1.40 8.66 -0.45
CA PRO A 369 1.14 7.35 -1.06
C PRO A 369 2.22 6.95 -2.09
N ALA A 370 2.96 7.92 -2.62
CA ALA A 370 4.01 7.72 -3.61
C ALA A 370 5.41 7.46 -3.01
N LEU A 371 5.58 7.43 -1.68
CA LEU A 371 6.90 7.12 -1.09
C LEU A 371 7.18 5.62 -1.18
N ALA A 372 8.06 5.24 -2.10
CA ALA A 372 8.57 3.89 -2.30
C ALA A 372 9.87 3.63 -1.50
N ASP A 373 10.33 2.37 -1.52
CA ASP A 373 11.64 1.94 -1.04
C ASP A 373 12.74 2.36 -2.04
N LEU A 374 13.71 3.14 -1.58
CA LEU A 374 14.88 3.60 -2.35
C LEU A 374 16.19 3.03 -1.80
N THR A 375 16.13 2.05 -0.90
CA THR A 375 17.34 1.41 -0.39
C THR A 375 18.01 0.57 -1.47
N PRO A 376 19.35 0.54 -1.56
CA PRO A 376 20.06 -0.29 -2.53
C PRO A 376 19.71 -1.76 -2.33
N LEU A 377 19.57 -2.50 -3.45
CA LEU A 377 19.45 -3.96 -3.39
C LEU A 377 20.68 -4.57 -2.71
N ALA A 378 20.43 -5.41 -1.70
CA ALA A 378 21.46 -6.14 -0.99
C ALA A 378 22.20 -7.12 -1.94
N PRO A 379 23.47 -7.46 -1.66
CA PRO A 379 24.23 -8.42 -2.47
C PRO A 379 23.50 -9.77 -2.66
N GLN A 380 22.77 -10.21 -1.63
CA GLN A 380 21.97 -11.44 -1.64
C GLN A 380 20.74 -11.34 -2.55
N GLU A 381 20.06 -10.19 -2.59
CA GLU A 381 18.92 -9.93 -3.49
C GLU A 381 19.40 -9.96 -4.96
N LYS A 382 20.54 -9.29 -5.24
CA LYS A 382 21.19 -9.33 -6.56
C LYS A 382 21.63 -10.73 -6.98
N LEU A 383 22.12 -11.56 -6.04
CA LEU A 383 22.51 -12.94 -6.31
C LEU A 383 21.30 -13.84 -6.58
N LEU A 384 20.25 -13.78 -5.74
CA LEU A 384 19.02 -14.57 -5.88
C LEU A 384 18.27 -14.28 -7.18
N ALA A 385 18.36 -13.04 -7.69
CA ALA A 385 17.85 -12.65 -8.98
C ALA A 385 18.54 -13.37 -10.16
N ALA A 386 19.84 -13.67 -10.01
CA ALA A 386 20.68 -14.29 -11.04
C ALA A 386 20.64 -15.82 -11.02
N VAL A 387 20.14 -16.47 -9.96
CA VAL A 387 20.05 -17.93 -9.90
C VAL A 387 18.91 -18.41 -10.82
N PRO A 388 19.15 -19.36 -11.75
CA PRO A 388 18.09 -20.01 -12.50
C PRO A 388 17.10 -20.66 -11.53
N ALA A 389 15.81 -20.38 -11.69
CA ALA A 389 14.78 -20.99 -10.86
C ALA A 389 14.58 -22.44 -11.32
N VAL A 390 15.42 -23.35 -10.80
CA VAL A 390 15.29 -24.78 -11.01
C VAL A 390 14.03 -25.25 -10.26
N PRO A 391 13.03 -25.82 -10.95
CA PRO A 391 11.91 -26.45 -10.26
C PRO A 391 12.49 -27.55 -9.36
N ALA A 392 12.15 -27.53 -8.07
CA ALA A 392 12.47 -28.61 -7.14
C ALA A 392 11.60 -29.83 -7.48
N ALA A 393 11.91 -30.47 -8.61
CA ALA A 393 11.24 -31.66 -9.09
C ALA A 393 11.39 -32.76 -8.04
N ARG A 394 10.26 -33.15 -7.44
CA ARG A 394 10.22 -34.20 -6.42
C ARG A 394 10.77 -35.51 -6.99
N GLY A 395 11.99 -35.86 -6.62
CA GLY A 395 12.52 -37.22 -6.60
C GLY A 395 12.94 -37.91 -7.91
N MET A 396 12.45 -37.53 -9.09
CA MET A 396 12.58 -38.39 -10.30
C MET A 396 13.15 -37.77 -11.58
N ALA A 397 13.47 -36.47 -11.63
CA ALA A 397 13.77 -35.78 -12.91
C ALA A 397 15.26 -35.67 -13.31
N ILE A 398 16.21 -36.19 -12.53
CA ILE A 398 17.65 -36.03 -12.82
C ILE A 398 18.08 -36.78 -14.11
N LEU A 399 17.40 -37.86 -14.48
CA LEU A 399 17.67 -38.63 -15.70
C LEU A 399 17.06 -38.01 -16.99
N ALA A 400 16.20 -37.00 -16.87
CA ALA A 400 15.57 -36.32 -18.02
C ALA A 400 16.33 -35.06 -18.48
N LEU A 401 17.39 -34.66 -17.77
CA LEU A 401 18.22 -33.47 -18.10
C LEU A 401 19.05 -33.60 -19.39
N SER A 402 18.98 -34.75 -20.07
CA SER A 402 19.51 -34.98 -21.42
C SER A 402 18.55 -34.56 -22.54
N ALA A 403 17.28 -34.28 -22.23
CA ALA A 403 16.35 -33.66 -23.18
C ALA A 403 16.67 -32.16 -23.28
N SER A 404 17.19 -31.75 -24.44
CA SER A 404 17.60 -30.38 -24.83
C SER A 404 17.02 -29.27 -23.96
N TYR A 405 17.85 -28.67 -23.11
CA TYR A 405 17.49 -27.49 -22.30
C TYR A 405 17.27 -26.26 -23.22
N VAL A 406 16.08 -26.17 -23.80
CA VAL A 406 15.64 -24.99 -24.55
C VAL A 406 15.46 -23.87 -23.55
N ARG A 407 16.32 -22.85 -23.63
CA ARG A 407 16.20 -21.66 -22.79
C ARG A 407 14.84 -21.01 -23.05
N PRO A 408 14.05 -20.69 -22.00
CA PRO A 408 12.82 -19.94 -22.21
C PRO A 408 13.16 -18.58 -22.82
N ARG A 409 12.32 -18.12 -23.74
CA ARG A 409 12.51 -16.89 -24.51
C ARG A 409 11.41 -15.89 -24.19
N VAL A 410 11.81 -14.67 -23.84
CA VAL A 410 10.90 -13.57 -23.53
C VAL A 410 11.26 -12.33 -24.33
N VAL A 411 10.24 -11.53 -24.67
CA VAL A 411 10.40 -10.20 -25.26
C VAL A 411 10.20 -9.17 -24.18
N ILE A 412 11.20 -8.29 -24.01
CA ILE A 412 11.11 -7.09 -23.19
C ILE A 412 11.01 -5.89 -24.13
N ASP A 413 9.96 -5.10 -23.97
CA ASP A 413 9.67 -3.93 -24.80
C ASP A 413 9.80 -2.64 -23.98
N PRO A 414 10.97 -1.98 -23.96
CA PRO A 414 11.07 -0.62 -23.48
C PRO A 414 10.26 0.31 -24.40
N GLY A 415 9.14 0.82 -23.87
CA GLY A 415 8.19 1.67 -24.59
C GLY A 415 8.83 2.89 -25.26
N HIS A 416 8.16 3.44 -26.27
CA HIS A 416 8.59 4.66 -26.98
C HIS A 416 10.03 4.53 -27.54
N GLY A 417 10.74 5.65 -27.74
CA GLY A 417 12.10 5.69 -28.30
C GLY A 417 12.18 6.43 -29.63
N GLY A 418 13.38 6.89 -29.99
CA GLY A 418 13.62 7.67 -31.19
C GLY A 418 12.94 9.04 -31.08
N ARG A 419 12.05 9.33 -32.04
CA ARG A 419 11.30 10.60 -32.10
C ARG A 419 10.18 10.67 -31.07
N ASP A 420 9.73 9.53 -30.56
CA ASP A 420 8.67 9.45 -29.56
C ASP A 420 9.30 9.45 -28.16
N PRO A 421 9.16 10.55 -27.38
CA PRO A 421 9.72 10.62 -26.03
C PRO A 421 8.89 9.83 -25.00
N GLY A 422 7.64 9.47 -25.34
CA GLY A 422 6.63 9.10 -24.35
C GLY A 422 6.23 10.27 -23.46
N ALA A 423 5.82 9.98 -22.24
CA ALA A 423 5.53 10.97 -21.22
C ALA A 423 6.79 11.78 -20.84
N VAL A 424 6.61 13.10 -20.67
CA VAL A 424 7.67 14.02 -20.25
C VAL A 424 7.20 14.73 -18.98
N GLY A 425 7.99 14.60 -17.91
CA GLY A 425 7.70 15.18 -16.60
C GLY A 425 8.98 15.33 -15.78
N ALA A 426 9.00 14.77 -14.57
CA ALA A 426 10.22 14.66 -13.77
C ALA A 426 11.31 13.79 -14.43
N VAL A 427 10.90 12.88 -15.31
CA VAL A 427 11.73 12.08 -16.21
C VAL A 427 11.14 12.05 -17.62
N ILE A 428 11.97 11.69 -18.60
CA ILE A 428 11.54 11.34 -19.96
C ILE A 428 11.31 9.83 -20.01
N GLU A 429 10.09 9.39 -20.33
CA GLU A 429 9.70 7.98 -20.31
C GLU A 429 10.65 7.09 -21.11
N LYS A 430 10.93 7.42 -22.38
CA LYS A 430 11.77 6.58 -23.26
C LYS A 430 13.17 6.30 -22.71
N GLU A 431 13.70 7.17 -21.84
CA GLU A 431 15.03 7.04 -21.24
C GLU A 431 15.00 6.14 -20.00
N VAL A 432 13.96 6.30 -19.16
CA VAL A 432 13.78 5.50 -17.95
C VAL A 432 13.44 4.06 -18.29
N VAL A 433 12.48 3.83 -19.18
CA VAL A 433 12.04 2.47 -19.54
C VAL A 433 13.14 1.69 -20.25
N LEU A 434 14.02 2.37 -21.00
CA LEU A 434 15.17 1.72 -21.67
C LEU A 434 16.15 1.13 -20.66
N ASP A 435 16.62 1.92 -19.70
CA ASP A 435 17.60 1.40 -18.72
C ASP A 435 16.95 0.39 -17.75
N VAL A 436 15.68 0.54 -17.39
CA VAL A 436 14.96 -0.50 -16.64
C VAL A 436 14.87 -1.80 -17.46
N ALA A 437 14.55 -1.73 -18.75
CA ALA A 437 14.53 -2.91 -19.63
C ALA A 437 15.93 -3.55 -19.79
N LEU A 438 17.01 -2.76 -19.84
CA LEU A 438 18.37 -3.28 -19.88
C LEU A 438 18.75 -3.97 -18.56
N ARG A 439 18.35 -3.44 -17.40
CA ARG A 439 18.51 -4.09 -16.09
C ARG A 439 17.73 -5.41 -16.03
N VAL A 440 16.44 -5.41 -16.42
CA VAL A 440 15.60 -6.62 -16.52
C VAL A 440 16.26 -7.66 -17.41
N ALA A 441 16.75 -7.27 -18.59
CA ALA A 441 17.40 -8.17 -19.52
C ALA A 441 18.70 -8.76 -18.95
N ALA A 442 19.50 -7.99 -18.20
CA ALA A 442 20.70 -8.48 -17.55
C ALA A 442 20.37 -9.55 -16.48
N LEU A 443 19.39 -9.29 -15.61
CA LEU A 443 18.95 -10.23 -14.56
C LEU A 443 18.42 -11.54 -15.17
N LEU A 444 17.55 -11.44 -16.18
CA LEU A 444 16.96 -12.61 -16.84
C LEU A 444 17.99 -13.44 -17.63
N ARG A 445 18.94 -12.78 -18.32
CA ARG A 445 20.04 -13.48 -19.03
C ARG A 445 20.96 -14.20 -18.05
N ALA A 446 21.25 -13.61 -16.89
CA ALA A 446 22.01 -14.27 -15.83
C ALA A 446 21.28 -15.52 -15.30
N ALA A 447 19.95 -15.44 -15.15
CA ALA A 447 19.09 -16.58 -14.78
C ALA A 447 18.85 -17.61 -15.92
N GLY A 448 19.52 -17.49 -17.08
CA GLY A 448 19.46 -18.47 -18.17
C GLY A 448 18.34 -18.28 -19.19
N VAL A 449 17.60 -17.17 -19.15
CA VAL A 449 16.51 -16.83 -20.08
C VAL A 449 17.08 -16.18 -21.36
N ASP A 450 16.57 -16.56 -22.53
CA ASP A 450 16.82 -15.81 -23.78
C ASP A 450 15.95 -14.54 -23.79
N VAL A 451 16.57 -13.37 -23.97
CA VAL A 451 15.90 -12.08 -23.86
C VAL A 451 16.07 -11.28 -25.15
N VAL A 452 14.94 -11.13 -25.85
CA VAL A 452 14.79 -10.22 -26.98
C VAL A 452 14.40 -8.85 -26.44
N LEU A 453 15.15 -7.82 -26.80
CA LEU A 453 14.77 -6.42 -26.57
C LEU A 453 14.18 -5.86 -27.87
N THR A 454 13.05 -5.16 -27.80
CA THR A 454 12.50 -4.47 -28.99
C THR A 454 13.39 -3.30 -29.43
N ARG A 455 14.12 -2.70 -28.47
CA ARG A 455 15.24 -1.79 -28.68
C ARG A 455 16.22 -1.89 -27.52
N ASP A 456 17.51 -1.78 -27.81
CA ASP A 456 18.63 -1.79 -26.85
C ASP A 456 19.29 -0.41 -26.68
N ARG A 457 18.76 0.60 -27.38
CA ARG A 457 19.23 1.99 -27.43
C ARG A 457 18.04 2.94 -27.63
N ASP A 458 18.30 4.23 -27.70
CA ASP A 458 17.27 5.19 -28.11
C ASP A 458 17.00 5.07 -29.62
N GLY A 459 15.77 4.65 -29.97
CA GLY A 459 15.36 4.42 -31.34
C GLY A 459 13.95 3.83 -31.45
N GLU A 460 13.36 3.99 -32.63
CA GLU A 460 12.08 3.42 -33.06
C GLU A 460 12.33 2.31 -34.10
N LEU A 461 11.47 1.29 -34.18
CA LEU A 461 11.55 0.27 -35.24
C LEU A 461 10.99 0.79 -36.57
N ASN A 462 10.10 1.79 -36.50
CA ASN A 462 9.54 2.46 -37.66
C ASN A 462 9.13 3.90 -37.30
N PRO A 463 9.25 4.87 -38.21
CA PRO A 463 8.73 6.23 -37.99
C PRO A 463 7.19 6.32 -37.94
N ASP A 464 6.45 5.38 -38.54
CA ASP A 464 5.01 5.27 -38.32
C ASP A 464 4.72 4.50 -37.02
N LYS A 465 4.04 5.17 -36.08
CA LYS A 465 3.78 4.63 -34.74
C LYS A 465 2.96 3.34 -34.75
N ASN A 466 1.99 3.21 -35.66
CA ASN A 466 1.16 2.00 -35.75
C ASN A 466 1.98 0.80 -36.26
N THR A 467 2.86 1.04 -37.22
CA THR A 467 3.81 0.07 -37.75
C THR A 467 4.85 -0.31 -36.69
N ASP A 468 5.42 0.65 -35.96
CA ASP A 468 6.36 0.42 -34.85
C ASP A 468 5.75 -0.50 -33.77
N LEU A 469 4.59 -0.14 -33.22
CA LEU A 469 3.88 -0.95 -32.21
C LEU A 469 3.54 -2.35 -32.74
N THR A 470 3.23 -2.48 -34.03
CA THR A 470 2.95 -3.76 -34.68
C THR A 470 4.22 -4.61 -34.86
N LEU A 471 5.37 -4.00 -35.16
CA LEU A 471 6.66 -4.69 -35.26
C LEU A 471 7.14 -5.17 -33.89
N ARG A 472 6.99 -4.35 -32.84
CA ARG A 472 7.27 -4.73 -31.44
C ARG A 472 6.50 -5.97 -31.03
N ALA A 473 5.18 -5.94 -31.18
CA ALA A 473 4.30 -7.06 -30.83
C ALA A 473 4.63 -8.35 -31.63
N LYS A 474 5.05 -8.20 -32.90
CA LYS A 474 5.45 -9.33 -33.76
C LYS A 474 6.79 -9.99 -33.36
N MET A 475 7.58 -9.41 -32.45
CA MET A 475 8.77 -10.08 -31.92
C MET A 475 8.42 -11.31 -31.06
N GLY A 476 7.17 -11.41 -30.58
CA GLY A 476 6.62 -12.62 -29.99
C GLY A 476 6.38 -13.71 -31.05
N THR A 477 7.45 -14.38 -31.49
CA THR A 477 7.39 -15.49 -32.45
C THR A 477 6.99 -16.81 -31.77
N PRO A 478 6.53 -17.83 -32.51
CA PRO A 478 6.39 -19.19 -31.96
C PRO A 478 7.66 -19.62 -31.21
N GLY A 479 7.48 -20.26 -30.05
CA GLY A 479 8.58 -20.59 -29.13
C GLY A 479 8.97 -19.48 -28.13
N THR A 480 8.39 -18.27 -28.24
CA THR A 480 8.50 -17.21 -27.21
C THR A 480 7.39 -17.39 -26.17
N GLN A 481 7.71 -17.36 -24.87
CA GLN A 481 6.75 -17.60 -23.81
C GLN A 481 5.99 -16.33 -23.40
N LEU A 482 6.66 -15.19 -23.27
CA LEU A 482 6.11 -13.97 -22.65
C LEU A 482 6.52 -12.70 -23.42
N PHE A 483 5.63 -11.71 -23.40
CA PHE A 483 5.89 -10.33 -23.84
C PHE A 483 5.64 -9.37 -22.67
N VAL A 484 6.63 -8.56 -22.28
CA VAL A 484 6.49 -7.56 -21.22
C VAL A 484 6.93 -6.20 -21.72
N SER A 485 5.99 -5.27 -21.83
CA SER A 485 6.26 -3.86 -22.14
C SER A 485 6.45 -3.06 -20.86
N ILE A 486 7.33 -2.06 -20.89
CA ILE A 486 7.70 -1.24 -19.73
C ILE A 486 7.48 0.22 -20.10
N HIS A 487 6.66 0.90 -19.30
CA HIS A 487 6.13 2.25 -19.54
C HIS A 487 6.16 3.10 -18.26
N VAL A 488 6.03 4.43 -18.42
CA VAL A 488 5.92 5.39 -17.33
C VAL A 488 4.72 6.29 -17.58
N ASN A 489 3.73 6.21 -16.71
CA ASN A 489 2.46 6.90 -16.88
C ASN A 489 2.59 8.41 -16.58
N ALA A 490 1.60 9.19 -17.01
CA ALA A 490 1.43 10.59 -16.65
C ALA A 490 -0.04 10.99 -16.66
N MET A 491 -0.39 11.95 -15.80
CA MET A 491 -1.68 12.63 -15.84
C MET A 491 -1.51 14.11 -16.21
N ASP A 492 -2.58 14.75 -16.68
CA ASP A 492 -2.58 16.21 -16.92
C ASP A 492 -2.32 16.97 -15.62
N ALA A 493 -1.83 18.21 -15.71
CA ALA A 493 -1.40 19.00 -14.55
C ALA A 493 -2.47 19.17 -13.45
N ARG A 494 -3.78 19.15 -13.80
CA ARG A 494 -4.89 19.24 -12.83
C ARG A 494 -5.18 17.91 -12.12
N SER A 495 -4.53 16.85 -12.58
CA SER A 495 -4.72 15.47 -12.16
C SER A 495 -3.44 14.81 -11.65
N ALA A 496 -2.29 15.45 -11.83
CA ALA A 496 -0.96 14.96 -11.49
C ALA A 496 -0.85 14.32 -10.09
N LEU A 497 -1.50 14.89 -9.06
CA LEU A 497 -1.48 14.37 -7.68
C LEU A 497 -2.36 13.12 -7.45
N ARG A 498 -3.11 12.66 -8.46
CA ARG A 498 -3.94 11.43 -8.39
C ARG A 498 -3.28 10.23 -9.06
N GLY A 499 -2.27 10.45 -9.92
CA GLY A 499 -1.50 9.39 -10.55
C GLY A 499 -0.23 9.13 -9.74
N TYR A 500 -0.13 7.97 -9.11
CA TYR A 500 1.06 7.53 -8.40
C TYR A 500 1.08 6.00 -8.28
N GLY A 501 2.27 5.42 -8.16
CA GLY A 501 2.46 4.00 -7.97
C GLY A 501 2.33 3.19 -9.27
N VAL A 502 2.27 1.86 -9.10
CA VAL A 502 2.42 0.89 -10.18
C VAL A 502 1.08 0.31 -10.58
N GLU A 503 0.80 0.25 -11.88
CA GLU A 503 -0.29 -0.53 -12.48
C GLU A 503 0.23 -1.44 -13.59
N THR A 504 -0.44 -2.57 -13.79
CA THR A 504 -0.09 -3.52 -14.86
C THR A 504 -1.30 -3.77 -15.76
N TRP A 505 -1.14 -3.43 -17.03
CA TRP A 505 -2.13 -3.57 -18.08
C TRP A 505 -2.00 -4.91 -18.82
N TRP A 506 -3.13 -5.53 -19.14
CA TRP A 506 -3.19 -6.72 -19.99
C TRP A 506 -4.29 -6.58 -21.06
N ASN A 507 -4.27 -7.46 -22.06
CA ASN A 507 -5.30 -7.54 -23.10
C ASN A 507 -5.99 -8.92 -23.08
N PRO A 508 -7.33 -9.00 -23.20
CA PRO A 508 -8.07 -10.25 -23.20
C PRO A 508 -7.95 -11.08 -24.48
N ASN A 509 -7.14 -10.66 -25.47
CA ASN A 509 -6.82 -11.44 -26.66
C ASN A 509 -6.06 -12.74 -26.36
N HIS A 510 -5.46 -12.89 -25.17
CA HIS A 510 -4.77 -14.10 -24.75
C HIS A 510 -5.09 -14.42 -23.28
N PRO A 511 -5.62 -15.62 -22.95
CA PRO A 511 -6.14 -15.95 -21.62
C PRO A 511 -5.10 -15.74 -20.49
N LEU A 512 -3.87 -16.20 -20.73
CA LEU A 512 -2.79 -16.14 -19.75
C LEU A 512 -2.25 -14.71 -19.44
N SER A 513 -2.69 -13.68 -20.17
CA SER A 513 -2.17 -12.30 -20.00
C SER A 513 -2.58 -11.68 -18.65
N SER A 514 -3.75 -12.03 -18.11
CA SER A 514 -4.21 -11.55 -16.81
C SER A 514 -3.34 -12.07 -15.67
N SER A 515 -3.02 -13.37 -15.69
CA SER A 515 -2.15 -14.04 -14.72
C SER A 515 -0.69 -13.57 -14.83
N LEU A 516 -0.17 -13.29 -16.04
CA LEU A 516 1.14 -12.63 -16.23
C LEU A 516 1.15 -11.26 -15.54
N ALA A 517 0.13 -10.44 -15.80
CA ALA A 517 0.01 -9.12 -15.21
C ALA A 517 -0.09 -9.17 -13.67
N ALA A 518 -0.81 -10.16 -13.12
CA ALA A 518 -0.91 -10.40 -11.68
C ALA A 518 0.45 -10.67 -11.02
N LEU A 519 1.27 -11.52 -11.63
CA LEU A 519 2.63 -11.83 -11.15
C LEU A 519 3.53 -10.60 -11.21
N LEU A 520 3.57 -9.91 -12.35
CA LEU A 520 4.36 -8.68 -12.52
C LEU A 520 3.97 -7.60 -11.50
N GLN A 521 2.67 -7.31 -11.36
CA GLN A 521 2.16 -6.34 -10.38
C GLN A 521 2.59 -6.71 -8.95
N THR A 522 2.46 -7.99 -8.58
CA THR A 522 2.78 -8.47 -7.23
C THR A 522 4.25 -8.31 -6.91
N HIS A 523 5.15 -8.78 -7.79
CA HIS A 523 6.59 -8.70 -7.54
C HIS A 523 7.13 -7.26 -7.60
N VAL A 524 6.67 -6.43 -8.54
CA VAL A 524 7.10 -5.02 -8.61
C VAL A 524 6.65 -4.26 -7.35
N VAL A 525 5.41 -4.45 -6.90
CA VAL A 525 4.93 -3.83 -5.64
C VAL A 525 5.68 -4.34 -4.42
N ASN A 526 6.00 -5.64 -4.34
CA ASN A 526 6.74 -6.21 -3.22
C ASN A 526 8.19 -5.68 -3.13
N GLU A 527 8.91 -5.62 -4.26
CA GLU A 527 10.33 -5.22 -4.29
C GLU A 527 10.54 -3.71 -4.15
N THR A 528 9.58 -2.90 -4.61
CA THR A 528 9.64 -1.42 -4.53
C THR A 528 8.89 -0.85 -3.33
N GLY A 529 7.95 -1.59 -2.75
CA GLY A 529 6.97 -1.06 -1.80
C GLY A 529 6.00 -0.02 -2.39
N ALA A 530 6.06 0.28 -3.69
CA ALA A 530 5.25 1.32 -4.33
C ALA A 530 3.74 1.03 -4.22
N TYR A 531 2.92 2.07 -4.23
CA TYR A 531 1.47 1.91 -4.15
C TYR A 531 0.93 1.08 -5.33
N SER A 532 0.09 0.09 -5.04
CA SER A 532 -0.53 -0.76 -6.06
C SER A 532 -1.80 -0.10 -6.59
N GLN A 533 -1.76 0.40 -7.83
CA GLN A 533 -2.95 0.78 -8.60
C GLN A 533 -3.69 -0.44 -9.20
N GLY A 534 -3.08 -1.63 -9.08
CA GLY A 534 -3.68 -2.91 -9.44
C GLY A 534 -3.65 -3.22 -10.94
N LEU A 535 -4.41 -4.24 -11.33
CA LEU A 535 -4.49 -4.69 -12.71
C LEU A 535 -5.52 -3.88 -13.49
N LYS A 536 -5.16 -3.52 -14.72
CA LYS A 536 -6.06 -2.88 -15.69
C LYS A 536 -6.17 -3.76 -16.92
N ASN A 537 -7.28 -3.71 -17.65
CA ASN A 537 -7.37 -4.31 -18.98
C ASN A 537 -7.59 -3.25 -20.05
N SER A 538 -7.08 -3.49 -21.25
CA SER A 538 -7.32 -2.60 -22.39
C SER A 538 -7.31 -3.34 -23.71
N GLN A 539 -8.38 -3.13 -24.49
CA GLN A 539 -8.47 -3.56 -25.89
C GLN A 539 -7.82 -2.56 -26.86
N SER A 540 -7.42 -1.36 -26.41
CA SER A 540 -6.88 -0.29 -27.27
C SER A 540 -5.35 -0.31 -27.37
N LEU A 541 -4.63 -0.78 -26.33
CA LEU A 541 -3.16 -0.83 -26.30
C LEU A 541 -2.63 -1.76 -27.40
N ALA A 542 -2.18 -1.17 -28.52
CA ALA A 542 -1.89 -1.91 -29.75
C ALA A 542 -0.75 -2.92 -29.57
N VAL A 543 0.25 -2.63 -28.73
CA VAL A 543 1.37 -3.54 -28.46
C VAL A 543 0.90 -4.84 -27.78
N LEU A 544 -0.10 -4.76 -26.89
CA LEU A 544 -0.71 -5.93 -26.25
C LEU A 544 -1.72 -6.61 -27.17
N ARG A 545 -2.60 -5.84 -27.82
CA ARG A 545 -3.64 -6.34 -28.75
C ARG A 545 -3.05 -7.14 -29.91
N ASN A 546 -1.90 -6.72 -30.43
CA ASN A 546 -1.27 -7.35 -31.58
C ASN A 546 -0.32 -8.51 -31.19
N SER A 547 -0.09 -8.74 -29.89
CA SER A 547 0.64 -9.91 -29.41
C SER A 547 -0.15 -11.19 -29.67
N ARG A 548 0.56 -12.29 -29.98
CA ARG A 548 0.01 -13.65 -30.10
C ARG A 548 0.42 -14.58 -28.95
N ILE A 549 1.14 -14.04 -27.98
CA ILE A 549 1.65 -14.72 -26.79
C ILE A 549 1.18 -13.95 -25.53
N PRO A 550 1.22 -14.55 -24.31
CA PRO A 550 0.89 -13.85 -23.07
C PRO A 550 1.62 -12.51 -22.97
N ALA A 551 0.87 -11.42 -22.78
CA ALA A 551 1.40 -10.07 -22.88
C ALA A 551 0.87 -9.14 -21.79
N ALA A 552 1.78 -8.41 -21.16
CA ALA A 552 1.48 -7.39 -20.16
C ALA A 552 2.31 -6.12 -20.39
N LEU A 553 1.83 -4.99 -19.89
CA LEU A 553 2.51 -3.70 -19.88
C LEU A 553 2.54 -3.19 -18.45
N VAL A 554 3.73 -2.89 -17.91
CA VAL A 554 3.91 -2.39 -16.54
C VAL A 554 4.16 -0.89 -16.60
N GLU A 555 3.27 -0.12 -15.98
CA GLU A 555 3.47 1.30 -15.70
C GLU A 555 4.20 1.41 -14.36
N ILE A 556 5.49 1.76 -14.37
CA ILE A 556 6.37 1.64 -13.19
C ILE A 556 6.30 2.84 -12.22
N GLY A 557 5.40 3.78 -12.46
CA GLY A 557 5.22 5.02 -11.72
C GLY A 557 4.71 6.15 -12.62
N TYR A 558 4.47 7.33 -12.03
CA TYR A 558 3.93 8.50 -12.74
C TYR A 558 4.94 9.67 -12.82
N THR A 559 5.48 9.97 -14.01
CA THR A 559 6.44 11.08 -14.21
C THR A 559 5.85 12.46 -13.91
N SER A 560 4.52 12.59 -13.96
CA SER A 560 3.80 13.82 -13.60
C SER A 560 3.70 14.09 -12.08
N HIS A 561 3.92 13.08 -11.22
CA HIS A 561 3.72 13.21 -9.79
C HIS A 561 5.01 13.65 -9.07
N PRO A 562 5.00 14.68 -8.20
CA PRO A 562 6.22 15.29 -7.65
C PRO A 562 7.05 14.36 -6.75
N VAL A 563 6.43 13.35 -6.14
CA VAL A 563 7.12 12.31 -5.35
C VAL A 563 7.45 11.08 -6.19
N ASP A 564 6.58 10.67 -7.12
CA ASP A 564 6.76 9.41 -7.85
C ASP A 564 7.76 9.58 -9.00
N GLY A 565 7.73 10.75 -9.64
CA GLY A 565 8.75 11.24 -10.56
C GLY A 565 10.16 11.35 -9.95
N LEU A 566 10.30 11.39 -8.61
CA LEU A 566 11.60 11.27 -7.95
C LEU A 566 12.03 9.83 -7.75
N ASN A 567 11.11 8.91 -7.43
CA ASN A 567 11.42 7.47 -7.44
C ASN A 567 11.98 7.07 -8.81
N LEU A 568 11.37 7.56 -9.90
CA LEU A 568 11.80 7.29 -11.28
C LEU A 568 13.18 7.87 -11.66
N GLN A 569 13.68 8.88 -10.93
CA GLN A 569 15.05 9.40 -11.07
C GLN A 569 16.07 8.56 -10.28
N ASP A 570 15.64 7.88 -9.22
CA ASP A 570 16.51 7.14 -8.31
C ASP A 570 16.93 5.79 -8.91
N THR A 571 18.24 5.52 -8.91
CA THR A 571 18.82 4.30 -9.48
C THR A 571 18.46 3.05 -8.67
N ASN A 572 18.31 3.14 -7.36
CA ASN A 572 17.93 2.00 -6.51
C ASN A 572 16.47 1.62 -6.73
N TYR A 573 15.58 2.59 -6.92
CA TYR A 573 14.20 2.31 -7.34
C TYR A 573 14.14 1.55 -8.66
N ARG A 574 14.92 2.00 -9.66
CA ARG A 574 14.99 1.36 -10.98
C ARG A 574 15.56 -0.06 -10.91
N ASP A 575 16.54 -0.30 -10.02
CA ASP A 575 17.02 -1.63 -9.69
C ASP A 575 15.92 -2.51 -9.05
N ARG A 576 15.14 -1.97 -8.10
CA ARG A 576 14.01 -2.66 -7.45
C ARG A 576 12.88 -2.99 -8.42
N VAL A 577 12.50 -2.05 -9.30
CA VAL A 577 11.55 -2.27 -10.38
C VAL A 577 12.04 -3.38 -11.31
N ALA A 578 13.30 -3.33 -11.74
CA ALA A 578 13.87 -4.33 -12.63
C ALA A 578 13.92 -5.72 -11.97
N LEU A 579 14.24 -5.79 -10.68
CA LEU A 579 14.18 -7.02 -9.89
C LEU A 579 12.75 -7.58 -9.84
N GLY A 580 11.76 -6.77 -9.51
CA GLY A 580 10.36 -7.19 -9.45
C GLY A 580 9.83 -7.71 -10.79
N ILE A 581 10.13 -7.02 -11.90
CA ILE A 581 9.76 -7.48 -13.25
C ILE A 581 10.45 -8.83 -13.56
N ALA A 582 11.76 -8.95 -13.28
CA ALA A 582 12.50 -10.19 -13.52
C ALA A 582 12.01 -11.36 -12.66
N GLN A 583 11.61 -11.11 -11.40
CA GLN A 583 11.00 -12.13 -10.54
C GLN A 583 9.64 -12.58 -11.05
N GLY A 584 8.74 -11.65 -11.40
CA GLY A 584 7.42 -11.99 -11.94
C GLY A 584 7.49 -12.79 -13.24
N ILE A 585 8.46 -12.46 -14.11
CA ILE A 585 8.78 -13.26 -15.32
C ILE A 585 9.30 -14.65 -14.94
N ARG A 586 10.24 -14.75 -13.99
CA ARG A 586 10.80 -16.04 -13.55
C ARG A 586 9.74 -16.95 -12.93
N GLU A 587 8.87 -16.42 -12.07
CA GLU A 587 7.77 -17.21 -11.48
C GLU A 587 6.83 -17.73 -12.58
N ALA A 588 6.38 -16.84 -13.49
CA ALA A 588 5.54 -17.20 -14.63
C ALA A 588 6.11 -18.32 -15.52
N LEU A 589 7.43 -18.35 -15.71
CA LEU A 589 8.13 -19.40 -16.47
C LEU A 589 8.26 -20.73 -15.70
N VAL A 590 8.23 -20.71 -14.37
CA VAL A 590 8.53 -21.87 -13.50
C VAL A 590 7.27 -22.56 -13.01
N THR A 591 6.28 -21.80 -12.53
CA THR A 591 4.98 -22.35 -12.12
C THR A 591 4.12 -22.71 -13.33
N GLY A 592 4.48 -22.18 -14.50
CA GLY A 592 3.57 -21.99 -15.62
C GLY A 592 2.56 -20.88 -15.31
N ILE A 593 2.02 -20.29 -16.36
CA ILE A 593 0.84 -19.43 -16.23
C ILE A 593 -0.39 -20.27 -16.51
N VAL A 594 -1.30 -20.37 -15.54
CA VAL A 594 -2.63 -20.97 -15.70
C VAL A 594 -3.66 -19.90 -16.02
N ASP A 595 -4.73 -20.29 -16.71
CA ASP A 595 -5.81 -19.40 -17.09
C ASP A 595 -6.52 -18.86 -15.85
N GLY A 596 -6.28 -17.58 -15.56
CA GLY A 596 -6.65 -16.93 -14.32
C GLY A 596 -8.12 -16.53 -14.33
N GLY A 597 -9.01 -17.48 -14.06
CA GLY A 597 -10.40 -17.21 -13.69
C GLY A 597 -10.46 -16.38 -12.41
N ALA A 598 -10.32 -15.05 -12.55
CA ALA A 598 -10.45 -14.00 -11.54
C ALA A 598 -10.04 -14.41 -10.11
N VAL A 599 -8.72 -14.47 -9.84
CA VAL A 599 -8.23 -14.60 -8.46
C VAL A 599 -8.51 -13.30 -7.68
N GLY A 600 -9.62 -13.28 -6.94
CA GLY A 600 -9.83 -12.36 -5.81
C GLY A 600 -10.45 -11.00 -6.13
N GLY A 601 -11.68 -10.98 -6.67
CA GLY A 601 -12.55 -9.80 -6.65
C GLY A 601 -13.95 -10.19 -6.19
N ALA A 602 -14.47 -9.58 -5.11
CA ALA A 602 -15.78 -9.92 -4.57
C ALA A 602 -16.90 -9.61 -5.60
N GLY A 603 -17.84 -10.55 -5.75
CA GLY A 603 -18.98 -10.39 -6.66
C GLY A 603 -20.13 -9.61 -6.04
N LYS A 604 -20.65 -8.66 -6.82
CA LYS A 604 -21.78 -7.74 -6.57
C LYS A 604 -21.48 -6.52 -5.70
#